data_AF-A0A5C4W0W7-F1
#
_entry.id   AF-A0A5C4W0W7-F1
#
_cell.length_a   1.000
_cell.length_b   1.000
_cell.length_c   1.000
_cell.angle_alpha   90.00
_cell.angle_beta   90.00
_cell.angle_gamma   90.00
#
_symmetry.space_group_name_H-M   'P 1'
#
loop_
_entity.id
_entity.type
_entity.pdbx_description
1 polymer ?
#
loop_
_entity_poly.entity_id
_entity_poly.type
_entity_poly.pdbx_seq_one_letter_code
_entity_poly.pdbx_strand_id
1 'polypeptide(L)'
;MNTSVASPTWLRVAVHSLRTATTVAALTLLVGFGAVSNVSSMRPADPAPRVDMSSGPLDAMMEQNRCSVTGFDRDVVPTQAIVRTPDGATELVSFDRGWAVFSGEIAGELVAVCLGPSERDGL
;
A
#
# COMPACT_ATOMS: atom_id res chain seq x y z
N MET A 1 30.61 45.21 48.33
CA MET A 1 31.23 44.45 49.42
C MET A 1 31.18 42.96 49.05
N ASN A 2 32.33 42.30 49.09
CA ASN A 2 32.54 40.84 49.23
C ASN A 2 32.15 39.95 48.02
N THR A 3 33.09 39.57 47.15
CA THR A 3 34.09 38.46 47.21
C THR A 3 33.57 37.08 46.79
N SER A 4 34.00 36.70 45.59
CA SER A 4 34.62 35.43 45.15
C SER A 4 34.06 34.03 45.49
N VAL A 5 33.80 33.31 44.38
CA VAL A 5 34.38 32.00 43.95
C VAL A 5 34.17 30.78 44.84
N ALA A 6 33.44 29.78 44.31
CA ALA A 6 33.93 28.40 44.15
C ALA A 6 32.88 27.53 43.43
N SER A 7 33.15 27.19 42.18
CA SER A 7 32.61 25.97 41.56
C SER A 7 33.69 24.91 41.63
N PRO A 8 33.38 23.73 42.20
CA PRO A 8 33.73 22.50 41.49
C PRO A 8 32.61 21.45 41.54
N THR A 9 32.29 20.96 40.33
CA THR A 9 32.24 19.54 39.91
C THR A 9 31.81 18.45 40.92
N TRP A 10 31.09 17.43 40.44
CA TRP A 10 31.04 16.05 41.00
C TRP A 10 29.88 15.52 41.87
N LEU A 11 28.69 16.13 41.96
CA LEU A 11 27.59 15.46 42.71
C LEU A 11 26.20 15.38 42.06
N ARG A 12 26.00 15.86 40.83
CA ARG A 12 24.75 15.61 40.09
C ARG A 12 25.00 15.12 38.67
N VAL A 13 25.87 14.13 38.57
CA VAL A 13 25.79 13.14 37.48
C VAL A 13 24.60 12.23 37.80
N ALA A 14 23.86 11.89 36.75
CA ALA A 14 22.73 10.97 36.70
C ALA A 14 21.34 11.59 36.94
N VAL A 15 20.51 11.46 35.91
CA VAL A 15 19.05 11.60 35.90
C VAL A 15 18.50 13.03 35.77
N HIS A 16 18.58 13.60 34.56
CA HIS A 16 17.41 14.20 33.88
C HIS A 16 17.73 14.58 32.41
N SER A 17 18.51 13.74 31.71
CA SER A 17 18.62 13.81 30.25
C SER A 17 17.41 13.13 29.62
N LEU A 18 16.25 13.79 29.57
CA LEU A 18 15.13 13.38 28.72
C LEU A 18 14.18 14.56 28.54
N ARG A 19 13.84 14.86 27.28
CA ARG A 19 12.68 15.66 26.81
C ARG A 19 12.80 17.14 26.45
N THR A 20 13.92 17.62 25.91
CA THR A 20 13.84 18.82 25.05
C THR A 20 14.99 18.83 24.04
N ALA A 21 14.65 18.93 22.75
CA ALA A 21 15.54 19.20 21.59
C ALA A 21 15.83 18.04 20.62
N THR A 22 14.80 17.35 20.11
CA THR A 22 14.90 16.49 18.91
C THR A 22 13.81 16.83 17.90
N THR A 23 13.89 18.02 17.27
CA THR A 23 12.94 18.41 16.20
C THR A 23 13.58 18.98 14.93
N VAL A 24 14.92 19.08 14.79
CA VAL A 24 15.52 19.67 13.57
C VAL A 24 16.81 18.98 13.06
N ALA A 25 17.14 17.76 13.51
CA ALA A 25 18.42 17.11 13.17
C ALA A 25 18.32 15.67 12.63
N ALA A 26 17.18 15.28 12.03
CA ALA A 26 17.00 13.95 11.43
C ALA A 26 16.79 13.99 9.90
N LEU A 27 17.08 15.11 9.24
CA LEU A 27 16.83 15.32 7.81
C LEU A 27 18.09 15.34 6.92
N THR A 28 19.26 15.01 7.46
CA THR A 28 20.54 15.22 6.74
C THR A 28 21.53 14.06 6.82
N LEU A 29 21.09 12.79 6.66
CA LEU A 29 22.03 11.67 6.50
C LEU A 29 21.41 10.39 5.90
N LEU A 30 20.79 10.47 4.72
CA LEU A 30 20.51 9.29 3.89
C LEU A 30 20.80 9.56 2.40
N VAL A 31 21.98 10.09 2.11
CA VAL A 31 22.56 10.06 0.76
C VAL A 31 23.92 9.38 0.89
N GLY A 32 23.91 8.04 0.83
CA GLY A 32 25.11 7.22 1.00
C GLY A 32 24.98 5.85 0.36
N PHE A 33 25.49 5.75 -0.87
CA PHE A 33 25.98 4.55 -1.59
C PHE A 33 25.03 3.35 -1.81
N GLY A 34 24.63 3.18 -3.07
CA GLY A 34 24.04 1.94 -3.59
C GLY A 34 24.19 1.81 -5.11
N ALA A 35 25.40 2.05 -5.65
CA ALA A 35 25.69 1.92 -7.08
C ALA A 35 26.51 0.65 -7.35
N VAL A 36 25.88 -0.52 -7.24
CA VAL A 36 26.39 -1.77 -7.85
C VAL A 36 25.20 -2.64 -8.28
N SER A 37 24.73 -2.44 -9.49
CA SER A 37 23.90 -3.43 -10.18
C SER A 37 24.22 -3.40 -11.67
N ASN A 38 25.22 -4.20 -12.01
CA ASN A 38 25.40 -4.97 -13.25
C ASN A 38 24.78 -4.35 -14.52
N VAL A 39 25.63 -3.80 -15.38
CA VAL A 39 25.37 -3.77 -16.83
C VAL A 39 25.36 -5.22 -17.32
N SER A 40 24.20 -5.86 -17.23
CA SER A 40 23.88 -6.99 -18.07
C SER A 40 23.37 -6.41 -19.38
N SER A 41 24.20 -6.52 -20.41
CA SER A 41 23.86 -6.24 -21.80
C SER A 41 22.47 -6.80 -22.11
N MET A 42 21.48 -5.93 -22.32
CA MET A 42 20.14 -6.34 -22.74
C MET A 42 20.23 -6.78 -24.20
N ARG A 43 20.57 -8.04 -24.39
CA ARG A 43 20.34 -8.76 -25.63
C ARG A 43 18.83 -8.75 -25.88
N PRO A 44 18.33 -8.41 -27.09
CA PRO A 44 16.92 -8.55 -27.38
C PRO A 44 16.57 -10.02 -27.22
N ALA A 45 15.82 -10.34 -26.17
CA ALA A 45 15.20 -11.65 -26.05
C ALA A 45 14.09 -11.69 -27.09
N ASP A 46 14.20 -12.65 -28.00
CA ASP A 46 13.12 -13.13 -28.87
C ASP A 46 11.83 -13.24 -28.04
N PRO A 47 10.63 -12.87 -28.56
CA PRO A 47 9.40 -12.97 -27.80
C PRO A 47 9.14 -14.44 -27.46
N ALA A 48 9.43 -14.82 -26.21
CA ALA A 48 8.98 -16.10 -25.69
C ALA A 48 7.45 -16.17 -25.83
N PRO A 49 6.89 -17.32 -26.22
CA PRO A 49 5.45 -17.53 -26.19
C PRO A 49 4.98 -17.25 -24.76
N ARG A 50 4.16 -16.20 -24.59
CA ARG A 50 3.51 -15.94 -23.32
C ARG A 50 2.46 -17.03 -23.13
N VAL A 51 2.86 -18.13 -22.51
CA VAL A 51 1.92 -19.05 -21.88
C VAL A 51 1.25 -18.21 -20.81
N ASP A 52 0.01 -17.78 -21.08
CA ASP A 52 -0.78 -17.02 -20.13
C ASP A 52 -1.05 -17.93 -18.93
N MET A 53 -0.21 -17.80 -17.91
CA MET A 53 -0.33 -18.52 -16.63
C MET A 53 -1.23 -17.75 -15.65
N SER A 54 -2.07 -16.83 -16.14
CA SER A 54 -3.03 -16.10 -15.31
C SER A 54 -4.42 -16.67 -15.53
N SER A 55 -4.80 -17.67 -14.74
CA SER A 55 -6.23 -17.96 -14.57
C SER A 55 -6.49 -18.50 -13.18
N GLY A 56 -6.05 -17.75 -12.16
CA GLY A 56 -6.62 -17.95 -10.83
C GLY A 56 -8.12 -17.61 -10.85
N PRO A 57 -8.94 -18.16 -9.93
CA PRO A 57 -10.37 -17.83 -9.86
C PRO A 57 -10.64 -16.32 -9.72
N LEU A 58 -9.74 -15.57 -9.08
CA LEU A 58 -9.83 -14.11 -8.97
C LEU A 58 -9.57 -13.42 -10.31
N ASP A 59 -8.55 -13.82 -11.07
CA ASP A 59 -8.22 -13.20 -12.36
C ASP A 59 -9.38 -13.34 -13.35
N ALA A 60 -9.98 -14.54 -13.43
CA ALA A 60 -11.15 -14.79 -14.27
C ALA A 60 -12.35 -13.92 -13.86
N MET A 61 -12.56 -13.73 -12.55
CA MET A 61 -13.62 -12.86 -12.03
C MET A 61 -13.37 -11.39 -12.35
N MET A 62 -12.11 -10.95 -12.24
CA MET A 62 -11.70 -9.58 -12.57
C MET A 62 -11.90 -9.27 -14.06
N GLU A 63 -11.54 -10.20 -14.94
CA GLU A 63 -11.70 -10.05 -16.38
C GLU A 63 -13.18 -10.03 -16.78
N GLN A 64 -13.97 -11.01 -16.32
CA GLN A 64 -15.40 -11.12 -16.65
C GLN A 64 -16.22 -9.90 -16.19
N ASN A 65 -15.89 -9.32 -15.04
CA ASN A 65 -16.66 -8.21 -14.45
C ASN A 65 -16.02 -6.83 -14.68
N ARG A 66 -14.96 -6.78 -15.51
CA ARG A 66 -14.24 -5.56 -15.87
C ARG A 66 -13.81 -4.78 -14.62
N CYS A 67 -13.12 -5.45 -13.71
CA CYS A 67 -12.76 -4.90 -12.41
C CYS A 67 -11.46 -4.08 -12.43
N SER A 68 -11.34 -3.14 -11.50
CA SER A 68 -10.14 -2.34 -11.24
C SER A 68 -9.81 -2.33 -9.74
N VAL A 69 -8.55 -2.63 -9.40
CA VAL A 69 -8.04 -2.57 -8.03
C VAL A 69 -7.73 -1.14 -7.57
N THR A 70 -7.46 -0.24 -8.52
CA THR A 70 -7.18 1.18 -8.24
C THR A 70 -8.42 2.06 -8.36
N GLY A 71 -9.56 1.49 -8.74
CA GLY A 71 -10.77 2.24 -9.04
C GLY A 71 -10.84 2.75 -10.49
N PHE A 72 -11.85 3.56 -10.76
CA PHE A 72 -12.10 4.18 -12.07
C PHE A 72 -12.08 5.71 -11.97
N ASP A 73 -12.14 6.37 -13.11
CA ASP A 73 -12.32 7.82 -13.20
C ASP A 73 -13.65 8.27 -12.56
N ARG A 74 -13.72 9.55 -12.20
CA ARG A 74 -14.84 10.10 -11.40
C ARG A 74 -16.20 10.09 -12.11
N ASP A 75 -16.20 9.96 -13.43
CA ASP A 75 -17.38 9.89 -14.29
C ASP A 75 -17.90 8.45 -14.48
N VAL A 76 -17.16 7.45 -13.99
CA VAL A 76 -17.53 6.05 -14.09
C VAL A 76 -18.09 5.56 -12.76
N VAL A 77 -19.32 5.06 -12.79
CA VAL A 77 -20.00 4.52 -11.61
C VAL A 77 -19.92 2.99 -11.63
N PRO A 78 -19.20 2.35 -10.69
CA PRO A 78 -19.16 0.90 -10.57
C PRO A 78 -20.50 0.35 -10.08
N THR A 79 -20.85 -0.84 -10.55
CA THR A 79 -22.11 -1.54 -10.19
C THR A 79 -21.86 -2.66 -9.18
N GLN A 80 -20.65 -3.20 -9.18
CA GLN A 80 -20.25 -4.35 -8.38
C GLN A 80 -18.88 -4.14 -7.73
N ALA A 81 -18.51 -5.04 -6.83
CA ALA A 81 -17.21 -5.06 -6.18
C ALA A 81 -16.80 -6.50 -5.86
N ILE A 82 -15.49 -6.75 -5.83
CA ILE A 82 -14.93 -8.00 -5.30
C ILE A 82 -14.47 -7.74 -3.87
N VAL A 83 -14.91 -8.57 -2.95
CA VAL A 83 -14.48 -8.54 -1.55
C VAL A 83 -13.82 -9.85 -1.15
N ARG A 84 -12.88 -9.78 -0.22
CA ARG A 84 -12.38 -10.93 0.52
C ARG A 84 -13.07 -10.98 1.89
N THR A 85 -13.73 -12.10 2.17
CA THR A 85 -14.41 -12.33 3.44
C THR A 85 -13.41 -12.62 4.57
N PRO A 86 -13.81 -12.54 5.84
CA PRO A 86 -12.92 -12.86 6.97
C PRO A 86 -12.40 -14.30 6.99
N ASP A 87 -13.14 -15.25 6.39
CA ASP A 87 -12.73 -16.64 6.19
C ASP A 87 -11.84 -16.84 4.94
N GLY A 88 -11.56 -15.77 4.19
CA GLY A 88 -10.63 -15.76 3.07
C GLY A 88 -11.25 -16.06 1.71
N ALA A 89 -12.56 -16.27 1.63
CA ALA A 89 -13.27 -16.45 0.37
C ALA A 89 -13.33 -15.14 -0.44
N THR A 90 -13.34 -15.26 -1.77
CA THR A 90 -13.51 -14.13 -2.69
C THR A 90 -14.93 -14.13 -3.23
N GLU A 91 -15.65 -13.03 -3.04
CA GLU A 91 -17.04 -12.89 -3.46
C GLU A 91 -17.23 -11.66 -4.35
N LEU A 92 -18.06 -11.80 -5.40
CA LEU A 92 -18.57 -10.69 -6.18
C LEU A 92 -19.88 -10.20 -5.54
N VAL A 93 -19.90 -8.94 -5.12
CA VAL A 93 -21.01 -8.31 -4.40
C VAL A 93 -21.47 -7.04 -5.12
N SER A 94 -22.59 -6.46 -4.68
CA SER A 94 -23.01 -5.13 -5.14
C SER A 94 -22.00 -4.06 -4.71
N PHE A 95 -21.97 -2.95 -5.45
CA PHE A 95 -21.11 -1.82 -5.10
C PHE A 95 -21.36 -1.31 -3.67
N ASP A 96 -22.62 -1.16 -3.26
CA ASP A 96 -22.97 -0.69 -1.90
C ASP A 96 -22.43 -1.62 -0.80
N ARG A 97 -22.47 -2.94 -1.02
CA ARG A 97 -21.92 -3.90 -0.05
C ARG A 97 -20.40 -3.84 -0.01
N GLY A 98 -19.75 -3.70 -1.16
CA GLY A 98 -18.30 -3.46 -1.22
C GLY A 98 -17.90 -2.17 -0.50
N TRP A 99 -18.71 -1.12 -0.63
CA TRP A 99 -18.51 0.15 0.06
C TRP A 99 -18.68 0.02 1.58
N ALA A 100 -19.66 -0.75 2.04
CA ALA A 100 -19.83 -1.08 3.47
C ALA A 100 -18.62 -1.84 4.04
N VAL A 101 -17.98 -2.72 3.25
CA VAL A 101 -16.72 -3.38 3.66
C VAL A 101 -15.57 -2.37 3.73
N PHE A 102 -15.39 -1.53 2.71
CA PHE A 102 -14.33 -0.52 2.67
C PHE A 102 -14.44 0.52 3.80
N SER A 103 -15.66 0.94 4.13
CA SER A 103 -15.93 1.89 5.22
C SER A 103 -15.83 1.26 6.62
N GLY A 104 -15.69 -0.06 6.72
CA GLY A 104 -15.59 -0.78 7.98
C GLY A 104 -16.93 -1.06 8.67
N GLU A 105 -18.05 -0.88 7.97
CA GLU A 105 -19.37 -1.26 8.47
C GLU A 105 -19.56 -2.79 8.48
N ILE A 106 -18.93 -3.48 7.52
CA ILE A 106 -18.92 -4.94 7.40
C ILE A 106 -17.47 -5.44 7.42
N ALA A 107 -17.22 -6.54 8.12
CA ALA A 107 -15.90 -7.16 8.16
C ALA A 107 -15.51 -7.77 6.81
N GLY A 108 -14.28 -7.50 6.37
CA GLY A 108 -13.70 -8.02 5.13
C GLY A 108 -12.68 -7.04 4.54
N GLU A 109 -12.26 -7.31 3.31
CA GLU A 109 -11.37 -6.46 2.53
C GLU A 109 -11.99 -6.18 1.17
N LEU A 110 -12.08 -4.91 0.77
CA LEU A 110 -12.42 -4.55 -0.61
C LEU A 110 -11.21 -4.78 -1.51
N VAL A 111 -11.33 -5.68 -2.47
CA VAL A 111 -10.24 -6.06 -3.38
C VAL A 111 -10.26 -5.25 -4.67
N ALA A 112 -11.44 -5.09 -5.27
CA ALA A 112 -11.61 -4.35 -6.53
C ALA A 112 -13.05 -3.83 -6.68
N VAL A 113 -13.22 -2.80 -7.50
CA VAL A 113 -14.53 -2.32 -7.96
C VAL A 113 -14.75 -2.72 -9.42
N CYS A 114 -16.00 -2.98 -9.81
CA CYS A 114 -16.32 -3.62 -11.09
C CYS A 114 -17.50 -2.93 -11.78
N LEU A 115 -17.47 -2.92 -13.11
CA LEU A 115 -18.55 -2.36 -13.94
C LEU A 115 -19.64 -3.40 -14.25
N GLY A 116 -19.36 -4.67 -13.96
CA GLY A 116 -20.22 -5.80 -14.26
C GLY A 116 -19.88 -6.46 -15.60
N PRO A 117 -20.62 -7.52 -15.96
CA PRO A 117 -20.34 -8.29 -17.17
C PRO A 117 -20.47 -7.43 -18.42
N SER A 118 -19.66 -7.73 -19.44
CA SER A 118 -19.86 -7.16 -20.77
C SER A 118 -21.26 -7.52 -21.28
N GLU A 119 -22.01 -6.55 -21.80
CA GLU A 119 -23.33 -6.78 -22.41
C GLU A 119 -23.31 -7.82 -23.55
N ARG A 120 -22.13 -8.19 -24.05
CA ARG A 120 -21.95 -9.20 -25.11
C ARG A 120 -22.04 -10.65 -24.63
N ASP A 121 -21.97 -10.90 -23.32
CA ASP A 121 -21.96 -12.26 -22.74
C ASP A 121 -23.32 -12.68 -22.16
N GLY A 122 -24.37 -11.87 -22.37
CA GLY A 122 -25.72 -12.08 -21.85
C GLY A 122 -26.78 -12.49 -22.90
N LEU A 123 -26.38 -12.98 -24.08
CA LEU A 123 -27.29 -13.50 -25.10
C LEU A 123 -27.33 -15.02 -25.13
#